data_AF-A0A8J4Q3R5-F1
#
_entry.id   AF-A0A8J4Q3R5-F1
#
_cell.length_a   1.000
_cell.length_b   1.000
_cell.length_c   1.000
_cell.angle_alpha   90.00
_cell.angle_beta   90.00
_cell.angle_gamma   90.00
#
_symmetry.space_group_name_H-M   'P 1'
#
loop_
_entity.id
_entity.type
_entity.pdbx_description
1 polymer ?
#
loop_
_entity_poly.entity_id
_entity_poly.type
_entity_poly.pdbx_seq_one_letter_code
_entity_poly.pdbx_strand_id
1 'polypeptide(L)'
;MTNINVTQLRRLLALEIPENSVQRLSLSQPRQIATYSYDSQDRKRPSIIKKFRSPELPINLLEGYTDSYDKIDTPSPLDNILSSLMDKSFDVTRVNFITFRNNMNKIFSSSQDNDGWTIDIQRLGDTIHLGVNLKSLVFDKKSTYGGFKFESICTSSNNNNNNNNNNNNNNNNNNNNNNNNNNNNNNNNNIHT
;
A
#
# COMPACT_ATOMS: atom_id res chain seq x y z
N MET A 1 39.96 11.85 -11.54
CA MET A 1 38.60 11.32 -11.33
C MET A 1 38.68 9.81 -11.51
N THR A 2 38.68 9.06 -10.42
CA THR A 2 38.85 7.60 -10.43
C THR A 2 37.51 6.97 -10.80
N ASN A 3 37.44 6.37 -11.99
CA ASN A 3 36.29 5.59 -12.41
C ASN A 3 36.24 4.29 -11.60
N ILE A 4 35.41 4.26 -10.56
CA ILE A 4 35.14 3.03 -9.83
C ILE A 4 34.22 2.18 -10.71
N ASN A 5 34.78 1.11 -11.24
CA ASN A 5 34.06 0.11 -12.04
C ASN A 5 32.97 -0.55 -11.16
N VAL A 6 31.77 -0.75 -11.70
CA VAL A 6 30.63 -1.41 -11.02
C VAL A 6 31.02 -2.77 -10.45
N THR A 7 31.97 -3.47 -11.08
CA THR A 7 32.54 -4.73 -10.57
C THR A 7 33.41 -4.54 -9.33
N GLN A 8 34.13 -3.42 -9.20
CA GLN A 8 34.83 -3.07 -7.95
C GLN A 8 33.86 -2.66 -6.85
N LEU A 9 32.74 -2.01 -7.21
CA LEU A 9 31.68 -1.68 -6.25
C LEU A 9 30.98 -2.93 -5.73
N ARG A 10 30.73 -3.93 -6.59
CA ARG A 10 30.25 -5.27 -6.18
C ARG A 10 31.25 -6.01 -5.31
N ARG A 11 32.56 -5.81 -5.48
CA ARG A 11 33.61 -6.45 -4.66
C ARG A 11 33.83 -5.73 -3.33
N LEU A 12 33.65 -4.41 -3.28
CA LEU A 12 33.69 -3.60 -2.06
C LEU A 12 32.42 -3.74 -1.22
N LEU A 13 31.28 -4.03 -1.85
CA LEU A 13 30.01 -4.36 -1.19
C LEU A 13 29.76 -5.86 -1.05
N ALA A 14 30.60 -6.71 -1.64
CA ALA A 14 30.73 -8.10 -1.27
C ALA A 14 31.37 -8.14 0.12
N LEU A 15 30.55 -7.81 1.11
CA LEU A 15 30.56 -8.52 2.37
C LEU A 15 30.44 -10.00 1.99
N GLU A 16 31.56 -10.65 1.70
CA GLU A 16 31.70 -12.08 1.91
C GLU A 16 31.34 -12.25 3.38
N ILE A 17 30.06 -12.49 3.67
CA ILE A 17 29.61 -12.87 5.00
C ILE A 17 30.36 -14.18 5.22
N PRO A 18 31.37 -14.21 6.12
CA PRO A 18 32.12 -15.44 6.32
C PRO A 18 31.11 -16.55 6.61
N GLU A 19 31.23 -17.72 5.95
CA GLU A 19 30.29 -18.84 6.09
C GLU A 19 30.01 -19.20 7.57
N ASN A 20 30.95 -18.90 8.46
CA ASN A 20 30.87 -19.10 9.91
C ASN A 20 30.23 -17.95 10.72
N SER A 21 29.67 -16.93 10.06
CA SER A 21 29.03 -15.78 10.72
C SER A 21 27.53 -15.70 10.48
N VAL A 22 26.87 -16.85 10.31
CA VAL A 22 25.41 -16.92 10.40
C VAL A 22 25.04 -16.59 11.85
N GLN A 23 24.91 -15.30 12.14
CA GLN A 23 24.31 -14.84 13.38
C GLN A 23 22.94 -15.49 13.48
N ARG A 24 22.70 -16.18 14.60
CA ARG A 24 21.38 -16.75 14.87
C ARG A 24 20.40 -15.59 14.98
N LEU A 25 19.58 -15.43 13.94
CA LEU A 25 18.49 -14.49 13.95
C LEU A 25 17.41 -15.03 14.89
N SER A 26 17.06 -14.24 15.90
CA SER A 26 15.88 -14.49 16.71
C SER A 26 14.71 -13.71 16.10
N LEU A 27 13.66 -14.43 15.73
CA LEU A 27 12.39 -13.84 15.31
C LEU A 27 11.41 -13.97 16.47
N SER A 28 10.91 -12.84 16.97
CA SER A 28 9.84 -12.83 17.96
C SER A 28 8.52 -13.24 17.30
N GLN A 29 7.64 -13.85 18.09
CA GLN A 29 6.28 -14.14 17.63
C GLN A 29 5.52 -12.83 17.38
N PRO A 30 4.92 -12.62 16.19
CA PRO A 30 4.12 -11.43 15.91
C PRO A 30 2.95 -11.30 16.88
N ARG A 31 2.70 -10.08 17.36
CA ARG A 31 1.57 -9.76 18.25
C ARG A 31 0.70 -8.68 17.62
N GLN A 32 -0.60 -8.93 17.53
CA GLN A 32 -1.56 -7.92 17.11
C GLN A 32 -1.74 -6.87 18.22
N ILE A 33 -1.54 -5.59 17.88
CA ILE A 33 -1.68 -4.45 18.81
C ILE A 33 -2.99 -3.71 18.53
N ALA A 34 -3.22 -3.36 17.27
CA ALA A 34 -4.39 -2.63 16.81
C ALA A 34 -4.86 -3.20 15.47
N THR A 35 -6.13 -2.97 15.15
CA THR A 35 -6.73 -3.30 13.85
C THR A 35 -7.73 -2.22 13.47
N TYR A 36 -7.90 -2.02 12.18
CA TYR A 36 -8.87 -1.07 11.62
C TYR A 36 -9.29 -1.57 10.23
N SER A 37 -10.38 -1.00 9.71
CA SER A 37 -10.86 -1.23 8.35
C SER A 37 -11.14 0.10 7.67
N TYR A 38 -11.33 0.07 6.35
CA TYR A 38 -11.78 1.20 5.56
C TYR A 38 -13.24 1.01 5.17
N ASP A 39 -14.02 2.09 5.16
CA ASP A 39 -15.32 2.10 4.48
C ASP A 39 -15.16 2.41 2.99
N SER A 40 -16.27 2.44 2.25
CA SER A 40 -16.28 2.72 0.80
C SER A 40 -15.83 4.13 0.40
N GLN A 41 -15.56 5.00 1.39
CA GLN A 41 -15.06 6.36 1.20
C GLN A 41 -13.63 6.52 1.75
N ASP A 42 -12.91 5.40 1.91
CA ASP A 42 -11.55 5.31 2.47
C ASP A 42 -11.40 5.87 3.89
N ARG A 43 -12.50 5.94 4.64
CA ARG A 43 -12.46 6.40 6.03
C ARG A 43 -12.19 5.24 6.96
N LYS A 44 -11.29 5.46 7.92
CA LYS A 44 -10.99 4.50 8.98
C LYS A 44 -12.24 4.17 9.82
N ARG A 45 -12.47 2.89 10.05
CA ARG A 45 -13.55 2.30 10.86
C ARG A 45 -13.01 1.21 11.79
N PRO A 46 -13.79 0.80 12.80
CA PRO A 46 -13.50 -0.43 13.55
C PRO A 46 -13.30 -1.63 12.61
N SER A 47 -12.40 -2.52 12.99
CA SER A 47 -12.02 -3.67 12.17
C SER A 47 -13.20 -4.61 11.89
N ILE A 48 -13.42 -4.90 10.60
CA ILE A 48 -14.36 -5.91 10.13
C ILE A 48 -13.55 -6.95 9.36
N ILE A 49 -13.31 -8.09 10.00
CA ILE A 49 -12.61 -9.22 9.38
C ILE A 49 -13.66 -10.16 8.80
N LYS A 50 -13.62 -10.37 7.49
CA LYS A 50 -14.50 -11.33 6.84
C LYS A 50 -14.11 -12.75 7.27
N LYS A 51 -15.11 -13.61 7.50
CA LYS A 51 -14.88 -15.02 7.82
C LYS A 51 -14.69 -15.81 6.54
N PHE A 52 -13.71 -16.71 6.54
CA PHE A 52 -13.50 -17.65 5.45
C PHE A 52 -14.71 -18.58 5.28
N ARG A 53 -15.04 -18.89 4.03
CA ARG A 53 -16.00 -19.90 3.61
C ARG A 53 -15.40 -20.67 2.44
N SER A 54 -15.55 -22.00 2.44
CA SER A 54 -15.12 -22.80 1.29
C SER A 54 -16.04 -22.54 0.09
N PRO A 55 -15.49 -22.31 -1.12
CA PRO A 55 -16.29 -22.20 -2.34
C PRO A 55 -16.82 -23.57 -2.78
N GLU A 56 -17.93 -23.56 -3.51
CA GLU A 56 -18.42 -24.73 -4.25
C GLU A 56 -17.78 -24.74 -5.65
N LEU A 57 -17.30 -25.90 -6.08
CA LEU A 57 -16.58 -26.07 -7.36
C LEU A 57 -17.39 -26.92 -8.34
N PRO A 58 -17.27 -26.67 -9.67
CA PRO A 58 -16.45 -25.65 -10.31
C PRO A 58 -17.05 -24.24 -10.20
N ILE A 59 -16.20 -23.20 -10.28
CA ILE A 59 -16.65 -21.80 -10.22
C ILE A 59 -16.01 -20.94 -11.32
N ASN A 60 -16.80 -20.05 -11.92
CA ASN A 60 -16.33 -19.10 -12.92
C ASN A 60 -15.89 -17.78 -12.27
N LEU A 61 -14.57 -17.58 -12.18
CA LEU A 61 -13.97 -16.36 -11.61
C LEU A 61 -14.10 -15.12 -12.50
N LEU A 62 -14.55 -15.27 -13.75
CA LEU A 62 -14.75 -14.17 -14.70
C LEU A 62 -16.22 -13.76 -14.82
N GLU A 63 -17.13 -14.40 -14.08
CA GLU A 63 -18.54 -14.05 -14.08
C GLU A 63 -18.76 -12.63 -13.56
N GLY A 64 -19.18 -11.72 -14.45
CA GLY A 64 -19.41 -10.30 -14.17
C GLY A 64 -18.22 -9.39 -14.48
N TYR A 65 -17.12 -9.92 -15.03
CA TYR A 65 -15.99 -9.10 -15.48
C TYR A 65 -16.37 -8.22 -16.67
N THR A 66 -15.89 -6.98 -16.66
CA THR A 66 -15.96 -6.01 -17.77
C THR A 66 -14.61 -5.31 -17.90
N ASP A 67 -14.23 -4.87 -19.12
CA ASP A 67 -12.93 -4.21 -19.34
C ASP A 67 -12.80 -2.83 -18.68
N SER A 68 -13.94 -2.26 -18.23
CA SER A 68 -14.01 -1.08 -17.37
C SER A 68 -13.66 -1.35 -15.90
N TYR A 69 -13.24 -2.56 -15.55
CA TYR A 69 -12.75 -2.84 -14.20
C TYR A 69 -11.42 -2.11 -13.96
N ASP A 70 -11.48 -1.02 -13.20
CA ASP A 70 -10.32 -0.30 -12.72
C ASP A 70 -10.22 -0.48 -11.21
N LYS A 71 -9.09 -1.01 -10.76
CA LYS A 71 -8.75 -1.03 -9.35
C LYS A 71 -8.28 0.38 -8.97
N ILE A 72 -8.93 0.99 -8.00
CA ILE A 72 -8.45 2.24 -7.42
C ILE A 72 -7.29 1.88 -6.48
N ASP A 73 -6.06 2.11 -6.92
CA ASP A 73 -4.90 2.09 -6.05
C ASP A 73 -4.83 3.40 -5.28
N THR A 74 -5.51 3.45 -4.14
CA THR A 74 -5.39 4.58 -3.22
C THR A 74 -4.08 4.45 -2.43
N PRO A 75 -3.29 5.53 -2.32
CA PRO A 75 -2.20 5.57 -1.35
C PRO A 75 -2.75 5.26 0.03
N SER A 76 -2.11 4.32 0.73
CA SER A 76 -2.42 4.01 2.12
C SER A 76 -1.42 4.76 3.00
N PRO A 77 -1.76 5.95 3.51
CA PRO A 77 -0.84 6.73 4.34
C PRO A 77 -0.54 5.99 5.65
N LEU A 78 0.65 6.20 6.20
CA LEU A 78 1.02 5.66 7.51
C LEU A 78 0.13 6.21 8.65
N ASP A 79 -0.53 7.35 8.45
CA ASP A 79 -1.39 8.03 9.43
C ASP A 79 -2.48 7.12 10.02
N ASN A 80 -3.05 6.22 9.23
CA ASN A 80 -4.05 5.27 9.72
C ASN A 80 -3.45 4.21 10.64
N ILE A 81 -2.20 3.80 10.41
CA ILE A 81 -1.46 2.93 11.32
C ILE A 81 -1.16 3.69 12.62
N LEU A 82 -0.61 4.90 12.51
CA LEU A 82 -0.21 5.70 13.66
C LEU A 82 -1.40 6.05 14.55
N SER A 83 -2.51 6.53 13.98
CA SER A 83 -3.73 6.80 14.74
C SER A 83 -4.28 5.54 15.41
N SER A 84 -4.22 4.38 14.76
CA SER A 84 -4.69 3.11 15.36
C SER A 84 -3.83 2.65 16.54
N LEU A 85 -2.52 2.94 16.51
CA LEU A 85 -1.62 2.68 17.63
C LEU A 85 -1.87 3.68 18.78
N MET A 86 -2.10 4.95 18.47
CA MET A 86 -2.44 5.99 19.45
C MET A 86 -3.77 5.69 20.17
N ASP A 87 -4.80 5.23 19.44
CA ASP A 87 -6.10 4.81 20.01
C ASP A 87 -5.96 3.67 21.04
N LYS A 88 -4.87 2.89 20.96
CA LYS A 88 -4.52 1.81 21.90
C LYS A 88 -3.51 2.24 22.96
N SER A 89 -3.19 3.53 23.02
CA SER A 89 -2.14 4.07 23.89
C SER A 89 -0.81 3.32 23.74
N PHE A 90 -0.53 2.82 22.53
CA PHE A 90 0.71 2.12 22.26
C PHE A 90 1.83 3.15 22.09
N ASP A 91 2.88 3.00 22.90
CA ASP A 91 4.06 3.83 22.82
C ASP A 91 4.91 3.46 21.59
N VAL A 92 4.75 4.26 20.53
CA VAL A 92 5.45 4.10 19.26
C VAL A 92 6.96 4.30 19.37
N THR A 93 7.45 4.96 20.42
CA THR A 93 8.91 5.16 20.62
C THR A 93 9.63 3.87 21.00
N ARG A 94 8.89 2.85 21.42
CA ARG A 94 9.43 1.53 21.79
C ARG A 94 9.79 0.64 20.59
N VAL A 95 9.50 1.09 19.37
CA VAL A 95 9.79 0.33 18.15
C VAL A 95 10.77 1.08 17.27
N ASN A 96 11.67 0.34 16.64
CA ASN A 96 12.66 0.92 15.73
C ASN A 96 12.07 1.23 14.35
N PHE A 97 11.05 0.47 13.93
CA PHE A 97 10.46 0.59 12.60
C PHE A 97 8.94 0.58 12.65
N ILE A 98 8.31 1.46 11.86
CA ILE A 98 6.88 1.46 11.56
C ILE A 98 6.73 1.42 10.04
N THR A 99 6.00 0.42 9.54
CA THR A 99 5.94 0.12 8.11
C THR A 99 4.72 -0.71 7.74
N PHE A 100 4.40 -0.75 6.45
CA PHE A 100 3.50 -1.75 5.88
C PHE A 100 4.25 -3.07 5.63
N ARG A 101 3.55 -4.20 5.74
CA ARG A 101 4.10 -5.54 5.40
C ARG A 101 4.75 -5.57 4.01
N ASN A 102 4.19 -4.85 3.05
CA ASN A 102 4.71 -4.75 1.68
C ASN A 102 6.20 -4.37 1.62
N ASN A 103 6.64 -3.44 2.47
CA ASN A 103 8.03 -2.99 2.51
C ASN A 103 8.96 -4.06 3.08
N MET A 104 8.51 -4.81 4.08
CA MET A 104 9.27 -5.94 4.63
C MET A 104 9.41 -7.07 3.59
N ASN A 105 8.35 -7.36 2.83
CA ASN A 105 8.42 -8.34 1.75
C ASN A 105 9.48 -7.94 0.72
N LYS A 106 9.49 -6.67 0.28
CA LYS A 106 10.49 -6.13 -0.65
C LYS A 106 11.93 -6.28 -0.10
N ILE A 107 12.14 -5.93 1.16
CA ILE A 107 13.47 -6.03 1.81
C ILE A 107 13.94 -7.48 1.89
N PHE A 108 13.06 -8.41 2.29
CA PHE A 108 13.44 -9.82 2.42
C PHE A 108 13.59 -10.52 1.07
N SER A 109 12.81 -10.12 0.05
CA SER A 109 12.92 -10.69 -1.29
C SER A 109 14.11 -10.15 -2.09
N SER A 110 14.69 -9.00 -1.72
CA SER A 110 15.84 -8.39 -2.42
C SER A 110 17.07 -9.28 -2.58
N SER A 111 17.19 -10.35 -1.80
CA SER A 111 18.27 -11.32 -1.97
C SER A 111 18.08 -12.26 -3.17
N GLN A 112 16.84 -12.39 -3.66
CA GLN A 112 16.43 -13.33 -4.71
C GLN A 112 15.78 -12.63 -5.91
N ASP A 113 15.18 -11.48 -5.66
CA ASP A 113 14.42 -10.71 -6.64
C ASP A 113 15.30 -9.62 -7.27
N ASN A 114 15.20 -9.50 -8.59
CA ASN A 114 15.91 -8.47 -9.36
C ASN A 114 15.01 -7.27 -9.68
N ASP A 115 13.73 -7.32 -9.31
CA ASP A 115 12.79 -6.24 -9.56
C ASP A 115 13.13 -5.01 -8.70
N GLY A 116 13.19 -3.85 -9.37
CA GLY A 116 13.50 -2.58 -8.72
C GLY A 116 12.30 -2.06 -7.91
N TRP A 117 12.51 -1.78 -6.63
CA TRP A 117 11.52 -1.17 -5.76
C TRP A 117 12.01 0.11 -5.10
N THR A 118 11.07 0.94 -4.63
CA THR A 118 11.34 2.14 -3.85
C THR A 118 10.55 2.10 -2.54
N ILE A 119 11.13 2.70 -1.50
CA ILE A 119 10.53 2.91 -0.17
C ILE A 119 10.85 4.35 0.22
N ASP A 120 9.85 5.06 0.74
CA ASP A 120 10.05 6.38 1.31
C ASP A 120 10.45 6.22 2.79
N ILE A 121 11.50 6.91 3.23
CA ILE A 121 12.06 6.76 4.58
C ILE A 121 12.01 8.11 5.30
N GLN A 122 11.45 8.11 6.50
CA GLN A 122 11.47 9.26 7.40
C GLN A 122 11.86 8.81 8.80
N ARG A 123 12.74 9.56 9.48
CA ARG A 123 13.08 9.32 10.89
C ARG A 123 12.38 10.35 11.78
N LEU A 124 11.69 9.88 12.82
CA LEU A 124 11.05 10.71 13.83
C LEU A 124 11.53 10.24 15.21
N GLY A 125 12.41 11.02 15.85
CA GLY A 125 13.12 10.57 17.05
C GLY A 125 13.97 9.34 16.76
N ASP A 126 13.74 8.26 17.51
CA ASP A 126 14.44 6.97 17.35
C ASP A 126 13.68 5.93 16.53
N THR A 127 12.52 6.30 15.98
CA THR A 127 11.70 5.43 15.15
C THR A 127 11.84 5.80 13.67
N ILE A 128 12.01 4.79 12.82
CA ILE A 128 12.11 4.91 11.37
C ILE A 128 10.77 4.50 10.74
N HIS A 129 10.20 5.40 9.96
CA HIS A 129 8.94 5.23 9.26
C HIS A 129 9.24 4.91 7.79
N LEU A 130 8.70 3.79 7.32
CA LEU A 130 8.87 3.32 5.95
C LEU A 130 7.53 3.39 5.22
N GLY A 131 7.38 4.41 4.37
CA GLY A 131 6.21 4.63 3.53
C GLY A 131 6.19 3.71 2.30
N VAL A 132 5.01 3.51 1.72
CA VAL A 132 4.87 2.79 0.45
C VAL A 132 4.81 3.81 -0.68
N ASN A 133 5.79 3.75 -1.56
CA ASN A 133 5.75 4.45 -2.83
C ASN A 133 4.96 3.58 -3.84
N LEU A 134 3.74 4.02 -4.16
CA LEU A 134 2.93 3.37 -5.18
C LEU A 134 3.41 3.79 -6.56
N LYS A 135 4.33 3.01 -7.14
CA LYS A 135 4.46 3.01 -8.59
C LYS A 135 3.18 2.40 -9.16
N SER A 136 2.63 3.01 -10.21
CA SER A 136 1.52 2.44 -10.98
C SER A 136 1.96 1.09 -11.54
N LEU A 137 1.61 0.00 -10.86
CA LEU A 137 1.85 -1.35 -11.35
C LEU A 137 0.74 -1.67 -12.36
N VAL A 138 1.14 -1.98 -13.59
CA VAL A 138 0.21 -2.42 -14.63
C VAL A 138 -0.03 -3.90 -14.43
N PHE A 139 -1.13 -4.25 -13.75
CA PHE A 139 -1.57 -5.63 -13.61
C PHE A 139 -2.54 -6.00 -14.72
N ASP A 140 -2.56 -7.28 -15.09
CA ASP A 140 -3.65 -7.82 -15.90
C ASP A 140 -4.98 -7.66 -15.16
N LYS A 141 -5.90 -6.89 -15.74
CA LYS A 141 -7.22 -6.59 -15.16
C LYS A 141 -8.03 -7.85 -14.91
N LYS A 142 -7.93 -8.86 -15.80
CA LYS A 142 -8.68 -10.12 -15.67
C LYS A 142 -8.18 -10.94 -14.49
N SER A 143 -6.86 -11.11 -14.38
CA SER A 143 -6.24 -11.78 -13.23
C SER A 143 -6.55 -11.07 -11.91
N THR A 144 -6.45 -9.74 -11.91
CA THR A 144 -6.77 -8.90 -10.73
C THR A 144 -8.23 -9.08 -10.30
N TYR A 145 -9.18 -8.99 -11.24
CA TYR A 145 -10.60 -9.23 -10.99
C TYR A 145 -10.85 -10.64 -10.44
N GLY A 146 -10.25 -11.66 -11.05
CA GLY A 146 -10.39 -13.05 -10.61
C GLY A 146 -9.97 -13.24 -9.16
N GLY A 147 -8.90 -12.58 -8.71
CA GLY A 147 -8.47 -12.57 -7.31
C GLY A 147 -9.52 -11.96 -6.36
N PHE A 148 -10.11 -10.82 -6.72
CA PHE A 148 -11.16 -10.17 -5.92
C PHE A 148 -12.47 -10.97 -5.91
N LYS A 149 -12.88 -11.52 -7.07
CA LYS A 149 -14.05 -12.40 -7.18
C LYS A 149 -13.85 -13.64 -6.30
N PHE A 150 -12.67 -14.26 -6.34
CA PHE A 150 -12.34 -15.39 -5.48
C PHE A 150 -12.39 -15.02 -3.99
N GLU A 151 -11.83 -13.88 -3.58
CA GLU A 151 -11.95 -13.39 -2.20
C GLU A 151 -13.42 -13.23 -1.79
N SER A 152 -14.24 -12.62 -2.65
CA SER A 152 -15.68 -12.41 -2.39
C SER A 152 -16.46 -13.72 -2.25
N ILE A 153 -16.13 -14.74 -3.03
CA ILE A 153 -16.77 -16.06 -2.93
C ILE A 153 -16.35 -16.77 -1.64
N CYS A 154 -15.04 -16.71 -1.33
CA CYS A 154 -14.43 -17.41 -0.20
C CYS A 154 -14.62 -16.67 1.14
N THR A 155 -15.41 -15.60 1.17
CA THR A 155 -15.66 -14.83 2.38
C THR A 155 -17.15 -14.64 2.63
N SER A 156 -17.56 -14.84 3.88
CA SER A 156 -18.94 -14.62 4.30
C SER A 156 -19.23 -13.12 4.30
N SER A 157 -20.20 -12.68 3.50
CA SER A 157 -20.79 -11.35 3.70
C SER A 157 -21.53 -11.38 5.02
N ASN A 158 -21.02 -10.69 6.04
CA ASN A 158 -21.66 -10.57 7.35
C ASN A 158 -22.95 -9.70 7.29
N ASN A 159 -23.60 -9.60 6.13
CA ASN A 159 -24.85 -8.90 5.91
C ASN A 159 -26.01 -9.81 6.29
N ASN A 160 -26.14 -10.10 7.59
CA ASN A 160 -27.47 -10.27 8.18
C ASN A 160 -28.14 -8.89 8.23
N ASN A 161 -28.57 -8.40 7.07
CA ASN A 161 -29.69 -7.48 6.96
C ASN A 161 -30.23 -7.55 5.52
N ASN A 162 -31.44 -8.08 5.43
CA ASN A 162 -32.34 -8.06 4.28
C ASN A 162 -32.20 -6.79 3.44
N ASN A 163 -31.83 -6.93 2.17
CA ASN A 163 -32.78 -6.68 1.09
C ASN A 163 -32.20 -7.09 -0.26
N ASN A 164 -33.00 -7.87 -1.00
CA ASN A 164 -33.01 -7.85 -2.45
C ASN A 164 -32.99 -6.39 -2.94
N ASN A 165 -31.89 -5.95 -3.55
CA ASN A 165 -32.00 -5.36 -4.87
C ASN A 165 -30.65 -5.29 -5.59
N ASN A 166 -30.68 -5.88 -6.77
CA ASN A 166 -29.82 -5.62 -7.90
C ASN A 166 -29.62 -4.11 -8.08
N ASN A 167 -28.47 -3.55 -7.70
CA ASN A 167 -28.05 -2.27 -8.26
C ASN A 167 -26.52 -2.13 -8.28
N ASN A 168 -25.99 -2.45 -9.46
CA ASN A 168 -24.90 -1.78 -10.16
C ASN A 168 -24.59 -0.37 -9.59
N ASN A 169 -23.70 -0.27 -8.59
CA ASN A 169 -23.20 1.03 -8.15
C ASN A 169 -21.81 1.29 -8.74
N ASN A 170 -21.87 1.74 -9.98
CA ASN A 170 -20.85 2.47 -10.70
C ASN A 170 -20.50 3.74 -9.91
N ASN A 171 -19.44 3.70 -9.09
CA ASN A 171 -18.96 4.88 -8.37
C ASN A 171 -18.09 5.74 -9.30
N ASN A 172 -18.76 6.43 -10.23
CA ASN A 172 -18.21 7.52 -11.01
C ASN A 172 -18.13 8.76 -10.12
N ASN A 173 -17.02 8.94 -9.40
CA ASN A 173 -16.77 10.19 -8.67
C ASN A 173 -15.94 11.13 -9.58
N ASN A 174 -16.68 11.92 -10.37
CA ASN A 174 -16.18 13.04 -11.14
C ASN A 174 -15.80 14.17 -10.18
N ASN A 175 -14.54 14.23 -9.74
CA ASN A 175 -14.04 15.37 -8.98
C ASN A 175 -13.53 16.45 -9.95
N ASN A 176 -14.42 17.40 -10.20
CA ASN A 176 -14.18 18.69 -10.83
C ASN A 176 -13.16 19.50 -10.01
N ASN A 177 -11.89 19.51 -10.41
CA ASN A 177 -10.92 20.43 -9.85
C ASN A 177 -10.79 21.69 -10.73
N ASN A 178 -11.58 22.68 -10.34
CA ASN A 178 -11.49 24.07 -10.73
C ASN A 178 -10.14 24.65 -10.26
N ASN A 179 -9.13 24.69 -11.12
CA ASN A 179 -7.89 25.43 -10.85
C ASN A 179 -7.97 26.81 -11.51
N ASN A 180 -8.50 27.77 -10.76
CA ASN A 180 -8.37 29.18 -11.05
C ASN A 180 -7.05 29.70 -10.47
N ASN A 181 -6.36 30.48 -11.31
CA ASN A 181 -5.43 31.55 -10.98
C ASN A 181 -3.92 31.24 -10.95
N ASN A 182 -3.23 31.63 -12.02
CA ASN A 182 -2.18 32.65 -11.89
C ASN A 182 -1.94 33.36 -13.24
N ASN A 183 -2.65 34.46 -13.49
CA ASN A 183 -2.33 35.35 -14.61
C ASN A 183 -1.42 36.47 -14.09
N ASN A 184 -0.14 36.40 -14.44
CA ASN A 184 0.82 37.47 -14.25
C ASN A 184 1.30 37.92 -15.63
N ASN A 185 0.83 39.07 -16.12
CA ASN A 185 1.67 39.93 -16.95
C ASN A 185 1.21 41.39 -16.96
N ASN A 186 1.86 42.18 -16.11
CA ASN A 186 2.52 43.44 -16.42
C ASN A 186 2.15 44.14 -17.75
N ASN A 187 1.58 45.36 -17.68
CA ASN A 187 2.09 46.42 -18.52
C ASN A 187 1.91 47.82 -17.89
N ASN A 188 3.06 48.48 -17.81
CA ASN A 188 3.31 49.83 -17.34
C ASN A 188 3.26 50.78 -18.55
N ASN A 189 2.61 51.94 -18.44
CA ASN A 189 2.96 53.23 -19.08
C ASN A 189 1.74 54.16 -19.21
N ASN A 190 1.73 55.25 -18.43
CA ASN A 190 1.70 56.65 -18.90
C ASN A 190 1.07 57.55 -17.83
N ILE A 191 1.90 58.39 -17.20
CA ILE A 191 1.44 59.65 -16.63
C ILE A 191 2.33 60.75 -17.19
N HIS A 192 1.73 61.57 -18.05
CA HIS A 192 2.17 62.92 -18.37
C HIS A 192 1.79 63.82 -17.20
N THR A 193 2.75 64.58 -16.67
CA THR A 193 2.78 66.07 -16.66
C THR A 193 4.08 66.51 -16.02
#